data_AF-A0A3D4NQJ4-F1
#
_entry.id   AF-A0A3D4NQJ4-F1
#
_cell.length_a   1.000
_cell.length_b   1.000
_cell.length_c   1.000
_cell.angle_alpha   90.00
_cell.angle_beta   90.00
_cell.angle_gamma   90.00
#
_symmetry.space_group_name_H-M   'P 1'
#
loop_
_entity.id
_entity.type
_entity.pdbx_description
1 polymer ?
#
loop_
_entity_poly.entity_id
_entity_poly.type
_entity_poly.pdbx_seq_one_letter_code
_entity_poly.pdbx_strand_id
1 'polypeptide(L)'
;MNSTIVEPGLFRDRREAGRVLAEKLTAYANRSDVLVLALPRGGVPVAYEVARALGAPLDVFLVRKLGVPGYEELAMGAVATGGVRVLNDQIVAGLRIPDHLIEEVAAAEQQELARRERLYRGDRPLPDLRGRTVILVDDVLYT
;
A
#
# COMPACT_ATOMS: atom_id res chain seq x y z
N MET A 1 -29.68 19.88 -25.82
CA MET A 1 -28.47 20.37 -25.12
C MET A 1 -28.67 20.15 -23.63
N ASN A 2 -28.03 19.12 -23.07
CA ASN A 2 -27.56 19.10 -21.69
C ASN A 2 -26.74 17.82 -21.49
N SER A 3 -25.44 17.94 -21.78
CA SER A 3 -24.44 16.97 -21.37
C SER A 3 -23.69 17.60 -20.20
N THR A 4 -24.00 17.17 -18.98
CA THR A 4 -23.04 17.31 -17.87
C THR A 4 -22.44 15.94 -17.64
N ILE A 5 -21.46 15.65 -18.47
CA ILE A 5 -20.46 14.61 -18.24
C ILE A 5 -19.70 15.07 -16.99
N VAL A 6 -19.64 14.26 -15.95
CA VAL A 6 -18.72 14.50 -14.83
C VAL A 6 -17.31 14.33 -15.38
N GLU A 7 -16.54 15.42 -15.42
CA GLU A 7 -15.21 15.49 -16.02
C GLU A 7 -14.12 14.77 -15.20
N PRO A 8 -12.99 14.35 -15.81
CA PRO A 8 -11.91 13.67 -15.11
C PRO A 8 -11.20 14.63 -14.14
N GLY A 9 -10.95 14.16 -12.90
CA GLY A 9 -10.14 14.87 -11.90
C GLY A 9 -10.94 15.38 -10.71
N LEU A 10 -11.42 14.48 -9.84
CA LEU A 10 -12.10 14.84 -8.58
C LEU A 10 -11.21 15.65 -7.62
N PHE A 11 -9.88 15.53 -7.78
CA PHE A 11 -8.87 16.27 -7.01
C PHE A 11 -7.75 16.72 -7.96
N ARG A 12 -7.20 17.92 -7.72
CA ARG A 12 -6.08 18.54 -8.44
C ARG A 12 -4.79 17.75 -8.31
N ASP A 13 -4.52 17.23 -7.12
CA ASP A 13 -3.37 16.40 -6.83
C ASP A 13 -3.62 15.49 -5.63
N ARG A 14 -2.65 14.60 -5.34
CA ARG A 14 -2.68 13.69 -4.19
C ARG A 14 -2.78 14.42 -2.85
N ARG A 15 -2.27 15.65 -2.76
CA ARG A 15 -2.31 16.41 -1.50
C ARG A 15 -3.71 16.95 -1.25
N GLU A 16 -4.40 17.43 -2.28
CA GLU A 16 -5.81 17.82 -2.17
C GLU A 16 -6.67 16.61 -1.79
N ALA A 17 -6.46 15.47 -2.45
CA ALA A 17 -7.13 14.22 -2.09
C ALA A 17 -6.89 13.84 -0.61
N GLY A 18 -5.64 13.97 -0.14
CA GLY A 18 -5.28 13.68 1.25
C GLY A 18 -5.92 14.64 2.26
N ARG A 19 -6.09 15.92 1.94
CA ARG A 19 -6.79 16.89 2.81
C ARG A 19 -8.27 16.56 2.91
N VAL A 20 -8.92 16.28 1.78
CA VAL A 20 -10.34 15.89 1.76
C VAL A 20 -10.54 14.56 2.49
N LEU A 21 -9.62 13.61 2.35
CA LEU A 21 -9.67 12.35 3.11
C LEU A 21 -9.51 12.61 4.62
N ALA A 22 -8.61 13.50 5.02
CA ALA A 22 -8.38 13.83 6.42
C ALA A 22 -9.61 14.41 7.12
N GLU A 23 -10.39 15.26 6.42
CA GLU A 23 -11.64 15.83 6.94
C GLU A 23 -12.65 14.73 7.33
N LYS A 24 -12.66 13.61 6.59
CA LYS A 24 -13.51 12.45 6.86
C LYS A 24 -13.00 11.56 8.00
N LEU A 25 -11.76 11.75 8.43
CA LEU A 25 -11.09 10.94 9.45
C LEU A 25 -10.93 11.67 10.80
N THR A 26 -11.58 12.80 10.99
CA THR A 26 -11.45 13.65 12.19
C THR A 26 -11.75 12.94 13.52
N ALA A 27 -12.57 11.89 13.51
CA ALA A 27 -12.81 11.03 14.68
C ALA A 27 -11.53 10.35 15.22
N TYR A 28 -10.47 10.28 14.42
CA TYR A 28 -9.17 9.72 14.81
C TYR A 28 -8.15 10.78 15.26
N ALA A 29 -8.49 12.06 15.18
CA ALA A 29 -7.55 13.14 15.49
C ALA A 29 -7.10 13.12 16.95
N ASN A 30 -5.80 13.35 17.19
CA ASN A 30 -5.15 13.42 18.49
C ASN A 30 -5.26 12.15 19.35
N ARG A 31 -5.65 11.03 18.76
CA ARG A 31 -5.62 9.73 19.43
C ARG A 31 -4.19 9.19 19.48
N SER A 32 -3.75 8.76 20.65
CA SER A 32 -2.40 8.22 20.86
C SER A 32 -2.18 6.83 20.26
N ASP A 33 -3.27 6.10 19.98
CA ASP A 33 -3.23 4.74 19.43
C ASP A 33 -3.26 4.70 17.89
N VAL A 34 -3.32 5.86 17.21
CA VAL A 34 -3.41 5.92 15.74
C VAL A 34 -2.02 5.90 15.11
N LEU A 35 -1.87 5.14 14.03
CA LEU A 35 -0.71 5.13 13.15
C LEU A 35 -1.16 5.19 11.69
N VAL A 36 -0.62 6.12 10.92
CA VAL A 36 -0.85 6.18 9.48
C VAL A 36 0.27 5.44 8.77
N LEU A 37 -0.10 4.49 7.92
CA LEU A 37 0.82 3.77 7.05
C LEU A 37 0.54 4.13 5.60
N ALA A 38 1.56 4.52 4.86
CA ALA A 38 1.45 4.81 3.43
C ALA A 38 1.95 3.64 2.58
N LEU A 39 1.25 3.31 1.51
CA LEU A 39 1.76 2.48 0.43
C LEU A 39 2.56 3.35 -0.57
N PRO A 40 3.88 3.15 -0.72
CA PRO A 40 4.66 3.91 -1.69
C PRO A 40 4.37 3.49 -3.14
N ARG A 41 4.44 4.41 -4.11
CA ARG A 41 4.92 5.80 -4.00
C ARG A 41 3.81 6.82 -3.85
N GLY A 42 2.68 6.59 -4.50
CA GLY A 42 1.64 7.59 -4.67
C GLY A 42 0.77 7.81 -3.44
N GLY A 43 0.58 6.78 -2.59
CA GLY A 43 -0.08 6.90 -1.30
C GLY A 43 0.62 7.83 -0.31
N VAL A 44 1.94 8.02 -0.43
CA VAL A 44 2.74 8.81 0.54
C VAL A 44 2.30 10.28 0.63
N PRO A 45 2.18 11.04 -0.48
CA PRO A 45 1.64 12.41 -0.43
C PRO A 45 0.22 12.51 0.14
N VAL A 46 -0.63 11.50 -0.05
CA VAL A 46 -2.00 11.46 0.50
C VAL A 46 -1.92 11.24 2.01
N ALA A 47 -1.18 10.20 2.43
CA ALA A 47 -1.00 9.80 3.82
C ALA A 47 -0.35 10.90 4.66
N TYR A 48 0.56 11.69 4.07
CA TYR A 48 1.17 12.83 4.73
C TYR A 48 0.15 13.87 5.18
N GLU A 49 -0.81 14.22 4.32
CA GLU A 49 -1.84 15.20 4.66
C GLU A 49 -2.78 14.64 5.74
N VAL A 50 -3.11 13.34 5.65
CA VAL A 50 -3.89 12.63 6.69
C VAL A 50 -3.17 12.63 8.03
N ALA A 51 -1.93 12.15 8.10
CA ALA A 51 -1.17 12.08 9.34
C ALA A 51 -0.99 13.45 9.99
N ARG A 52 -0.69 14.48 9.18
CA ARG A 52 -0.54 15.86 9.64
C ARG A 52 -1.83 16.40 10.26
N ALA A 53 -2.98 16.19 9.61
CA ALA A 53 -4.27 16.66 10.10
C ALA A 53 -4.73 15.92 11.37
N LEU A 54 -4.41 14.63 11.49
CA LEU A 54 -4.77 13.82 12.65
C LEU A 54 -3.80 13.97 13.83
N GLY A 55 -2.64 14.61 13.65
CA GLY A 55 -1.58 14.65 14.67
C GLY A 55 -0.99 13.28 14.97
N ALA A 56 -1.02 12.37 13.98
CA ALA A 56 -0.61 10.97 14.12
C ALA A 56 0.76 10.71 13.48
N PRO A 57 1.54 9.73 13.97
CA PRO A 57 2.77 9.30 13.31
C PRO A 57 2.47 8.73 11.92
N LEU A 58 3.40 8.98 10.99
CA LEU A 58 3.41 8.43 9.63
C LEU A 58 4.61 7.51 9.44
N ASP A 59 4.36 6.35 8.85
CA ASP A 59 5.40 5.44 8.34
C ASP A 59 4.98 4.86 6.98
N VAL A 60 5.88 4.13 6.32
CA VAL A 60 5.60 3.42 5.07
C VAL A 60 5.42 1.92 5.33
N PHE A 61 4.52 1.31 4.58
CA PHE A 61 4.32 -0.13 4.52
C PHE A 61 4.53 -0.59 3.08
N LEU A 62 5.50 -1.48 2.84
CA LEU A 62 5.84 -1.88 1.49
C LEU A 62 5.23 -3.24 1.16
N VAL A 63 4.72 -3.33 -0.06
CA VAL A 63 4.15 -4.55 -0.64
C VAL A 63 4.65 -4.68 -2.09
N ARG A 64 4.88 -5.91 -2.53
CA ARG A 64 5.22 -6.27 -3.91
C ARG A 64 4.32 -7.41 -4.37
N LYS A 65 3.73 -7.27 -5.57
CA LYS A 65 2.97 -8.35 -6.19
C LYS A 65 3.92 -9.46 -6.64
N LEU A 66 3.49 -10.71 -6.48
CA LEU A 66 4.09 -11.86 -7.13
C LEU A 66 3.33 -12.06 -8.44
N GLY A 67 3.89 -11.60 -9.55
CA GLY A 67 3.29 -11.75 -10.87
C GLY A 67 3.37 -13.19 -11.37
N VAL A 68 2.43 -13.60 -12.22
CA VAL A 68 2.52 -14.87 -12.95
C VAL A 68 3.45 -14.67 -14.15
N PRO A 69 4.54 -15.44 -14.31
CA PRO A 69 5.41 -15.33 -15.48
C PRO A 69 4.64 -15.52 -16.78
N GLY A 70 4.79 -14.56 -17.71
CA GLY A 70 4.05 -14.51 -18.97
C GLY A 70 2.66 -13.84 -18.89
N TYR A 71 2.19 -13.45 -17.70
CA TYR A 71 0.90 -12.78 -17.48
C TYR A 71 1.08 -11.62 -16.49
N GLU A 72 1.64 -10.51 -16.97
CA GLU A 72 2.10 -9.39 -16.13
C GLU A 72 0.99 -8.70 -15.29
N GLU A 73 -0.25 -8.77 -15.78
CA GLU A 73 -1.43 -8.21 -15.10
C GLU A 73 -2.02 -9.15 -14.04
N LEU A 74 -1.62 -10.43 -14.02
CA LEU A 74 -2.13 -11.42 -13.08
C LEU A 74 -1.15 -11.64 -11.91
N ALA A 75 -1.63 -11.48 -10.69
CA ALA A 75 -0.84 -11.73 -9.48
C ALA A 75 -1.22 -13.07 -8.84
N MET A 76 -0.25 -13.97 -8.67
CA MET A 76 -0.40 -15.21 -7.90
C MET A 76 -0.22 -15.01 -6.40
N GLY A 77 0.18 -13.82 -5.96
CA GLY A 77 0.38 -13.52 -4.55
C GLY A 77 1.01 -12.15 -4.32
N ALA A 78 1.50 -11.94 -3.11
CA ALA A 78 2.26 -10.77 -2.70
C ALA A 78 3.25 -11.09 -1.59
N VAL A 79 4.31 -10.30 -1.51
CA VAL A 79 5.21 -10.22 -0.36
C VAL A 79 5.15 -8.83 0.24
N ALA A 80 5.29 -8.73 1.55
CA ALA A 80 5.17 -7.47 2.27
C ALA A 80 6.20 -7.36 3.39
N THR A 81 6.35 -6.12 3.86
CA THR A 81 7.21 -5.77 5.00
C THR A 81 7.01 -6.71 6.18
N GLY A 82 8.11 -7.12 6.80
CA GLY A 82 8.12 -8.09 7.89
C GLY A 82 8.20 -9.56 7.44
N GLY A 83 8.53 -9.82 6.17
CA GLY A 83 8.74 -11.17 5.65
C GLY A 83 7.44 -11.94 5.39
N VAL A 84 6.32 -11.24 5.28
CA VAL A 84 5.01 -11.86 5.02
C VAL A 84 4.92 -12.23 3.55
N ARG A 85 4.39 -13.43 3.28
CA ARG A 85 4.01 -13.89 1.94
C ARG A 85 2.56 -14.37 1.97
N VAL A 86 1.78 -13.94 0.98
CA VAL A 86 0.40 -14.39 0.75
C VAL A 86 0.30 -14.88 -0.68
N LEU A 87 -0.33 -16.03 -0.89
CA LEU A 87 -0.59 -16.60 -2.20
C LEU A 87 -2.08 -16.58 -2.49
N ASN A 88 -2.41 -16.48 -3.78
CA ASN A 88 -3.75 -16.73 -4.29
C ASN A 88 -3.84 -18.19 -4.75
N ASP A 89 -4.30 -19.06 -3.85
CA ASP A 89 -4.37 -20.50 -4.08
C ASP A 89 -5.22 -20.86 -5.30
N GLN A 90 -6.25 -20.05 -5.63
CA GLN A 90 -7.09 -20.29 -6.80
C GLN A 90 -6.32 -20.08 -8.11
N ILE A 91 -5.50 -19.03 -8.20
CA ILE A 91 -4.65 -18.76 -9.37
C ILE A 91 -3.54 -19.81 -9.47
N VAL A 92 -2.88 -20.10 -8.36
CA VAL A 92 -1.80 -21.10 -8.30
C VAL A 92 -2.31 -22.47 -8.75
N ALA A 93 -3.43 -22.93 -8.21
CA ALA A 93 -4.03 -24.21 -8.58
C ALA A 93 -4.60 -24.20 -10.00
N GLY A 94 -5.30 -23.14 -10.39
CA GLY A 94 -5.96 -23.01 -11.70
C GLY A 94 -4.98 -23.01 -12.88
N LEU A 95 -3.81 -22.40 -12.70
CA LEU A 95 -2.75 -22.37 -13.72
C LEU A 95 -1.69 -23.45 -13.52
N ARG A 96 -1.81 -24.28 -12.47
CA ARG A 96 -0.83 -25.32 -12.09
C ARG A 96 0.58 -24.76 -11.99
N ILE A 97 0.71 -23.60 -11.34
CA ILE A 97 1.99 -22.92 -11.18
C ILE A 97 2.88 -23.80 -10.28
N PRO A 98 4.07 -24.20 -10.75
CA PRO A 98 4.92 -25.07 -9.96
C PRO A 98 5.61 -24.29 -8.83
N ASP A 99 5.78 -24.92 -7.67
CA ASP A 99 6.31 -24.27 -6.46
C ASP A 99 7.66 -23.59 -6.69
N HIS A 100 8.56 -24.20 -7.47
CA HIS A 100 9.88 -23.61 -7.76
C HIS A 100 9.77 -22.24 -8.45
N LEU A 101 8.76 -22.03 -9.29
CA LEU A 101 8.52 -20.76 -9.97
C LEU A 101 7.98 -19.71 -9.00
N ILE A 102 7.12 -20.13 -8.06
CA ILE A 102 6.63 -19.26 -6.99
C ILE A 102 7.80 -18.79 -6.12
N GLU A 103 8.69 -19.70 -5.74
CA GLU A 103 9.88 -19.37 -4.95
C GLU A 103 10.85 -18.45 -5.70
N GLU A 104 11.09 -18.67 -6.99
CA GLU A 104 11.94 -17.81 -7.82
C GLU A 104 11.41 -16.36 -7.86
N VAL A 105 10.12 -16.20 -8.17
CA VAL A 105 9.47 -14.87 -8.20
C VAL A 105 9.46 -14.24 -6.81
N ALA A 106 9.12 -15.02 -5.76
CA ALA A 106 9.11 -14.52 -4.40
C ALA A 106 10.49 -14.04 -3.94
N ALA A 107 11.56 -14.78 -4.25
CA ALA A 107 12.91 -14.38 -3.89
C ALA A 107 13.34 -13.07 -4.57
N ALA A 108 13.06 -12.91 -5.86
CA ALA A 108 13.35 -11.68 -6.59
C ALA A 108 12.58 -10.48 -6.02
N GLU A 109 11.29 -10.68 -5.73
CA GLU A 109 10.44 -9.62 -5.19
C GLU A 109 10.78 -9.26 -3.74
N GLN A 110 11.21 -10.23 -2.93
CA GLN A 110 11.73 -9.99 -1.58
C GLN A 110 13.03 -9.17 -1.59
N GLN A 111 13.94 -9.42 -2.54
CA GLN A 111 15.17 -8.63 -2.66
C GLN A 111 14.86 -7.17 -2.99
N GLU A 112 13.94 -6.93 -3.94
CA GLU A 112 13.52 -5.56 -4.28
C GLU A 112 12.75 -4.90 -3.13
N LEU A 113 11.91 -5.65 -2.42
CA LEU A 113 11.22 -5.19 -1.22
C LEU A 113 12.25 -4.70 -0.18
N ALA A 114 13.24 -5.53 0.17
CA ALA A 114 14.28 -5.18 1.13
C ALA A 114 15.14 -3.98 0.68
N ARG A 115 15.42 -3.85 -0.63
CA ARG A 115 16.11 -2.68 -1.17
C ARG A 115 15.29 -1.40 -0.96
N ARG A 116 13.97 -1.44 -1.22
CA ARG A 116 13.07 -0.29 -1.02
C ARG A 116 12.84 0.02 0.44
N GLU A 117 12.74 -0.98 1.31
CA GLU A 117 12.64 -0.78 2.75
C GLU A 117 13.82 0.04 3.27
N ARG A 118 15.05 -0.35 2.89
CA ARG A 118 16.25 0.43 3.21
C ARG A 118 16.21 1.84 2.61
N LEU A 119 15.73 1.99 1.37
CA LEU A 119 15.62 3.30 0.73
C LEU A 119 14.65 4.25 1.46
N TYR A 120 13.49 3.76 1.90
CA TYR A 120 12.48 4.60 2.54
C TYR A 120 12.68 4.78 4.05
N ARG A 121 13.18 3.74 4.73
CA ARG A 121 13.24 3.69 6.20
C ARG A 121 14.66 3.78 6.75
N GLY A 122 15.69 3.60 5.93
CA GLY A 122 17.04 3.35 6.42
C GLY A 122 17.05 2.17 7.38
N ASP A 123 17.68 2.35 8.54
CA ASP A 123 17.76 1.34 9.61
C ASP A 123 16.62 1.47 10.66
N ARG A 124 15.57 2.25 10.38
CA ARG A 124 14.47 2.43 11.34
C ARG A 124 13.70 1.11 11.53
N PRO A 125 13.52 0.63 12.78
CA PRO A 125 12.78 -0.59 13.05
C PRO A 125 11.32 -0.44 12.63
N LEU A 126 10.66 -1.58 12.34
CA LEU A 126 9.21 -1.60 12.05
C LEU A 126 8.40 -1.06 13.25
N PRO A 127 7.32 -0.31 13.01
CA PRO A 127 6.48 0.19 14.08
C PRO A 127 5.75 -0.99 14.75
N ASP A 128 5.61 -0.96 16.08
CA ASP A 128 4.76 -1.92 16.78
C ASP A 128 3.29 -1.58 16.50
N LEU A 129 2.59 -2.50 15.84
CA LEU A 129 1.19 -2.36 15.46
C LEU A 129 0.21 -2.88 16.51
N ARG A 130 0.68 -3.60 17.54
CA ARG A 130 -0.22 -4.23 18.52
C ARG A 130 -1.00 -3.18 19.29
N GLY A 131 -2.32 -3.37 19.34
CA GLY A 131 -3.24 -2.47 20.03
C GLY A 131 -3.38 -1.08 19.38
N ARG A 132 -2.87 -0.88 18.17
CA ARG A 132 -3.01 0.38 17.43
C ARG A 132 -4.18 0.34 16.46
N THR A 133 -4.78 1.50 16.24
CA THR A 133 -5.64 1.77 15.09
C THR A 133 -4.76 2.16 13.90
N VAL A 134 -4.70 1.31 12.87
CA VAL A 134 -3.89 1.56 11.67
C VAL A 134 -4.75 2.13 10.56
N ILE A 135 -4.35 3.28 10.01
CA ILE A 135 -4.94 3.86 8.81
C ILE A 135 -3.96 3.61 7.66
N LEU A 136 -4.26 2.62 6.82
CA LEU A 136 -3.49 2.31 5.62
C LEU A 136 -3.98 3.18 4.45
N VAL A 137 -3.09 3.91 3.80
CA VAL A 137 -3.41 4.89 2.77
C VAL A 137 -2.67 4.57 1.47
N ASP A 138 -3.42 4.58 0.37
CA ASP A 138 -2.90 4.51 -0.99
C ASP A 138 -3.57 5.59 -1.86
N ASP A 139 -3.01 5.88 -3.03
CA ASP A 139 -3.59 6.81 -4.01
C ASP A 139 -4.29 6.11 -5.18
N VAL A 140 -4.18 4.79 -5.28
CA VAL A 140 -4.86 4.02 -6.32
C VAL A 140 -5.64 2.87 -5.73
N LEU A 141 -6.86 2.68 -6.23
CA LEU A 141 -7.58 1.42 -6.16
C LEU A 141 -7.63 0.89 -7.60
N TYR A 142 -6.87 -0.15 -7.91
CA TYR A 142 -7.08 -0.90 -9.15
C TYR A 142 -8.20 -1.93 -8.88
N THR A 143 -9.19 -1.97 -9.77
CA THR A 143 -10.24 -2.98 -9.83
C THR A 143 -9.84 -4.06 -10.82
#